data_AF-A0A937IZC1-F1
#
_entry.id   AF-A0A937IZC1-F1
#
_cell.length_a   1.000
_cell.length_b   1.000
_cell.length_c   1.000
_cell.angle_alpha   90.00
_cell.angle_beta   90.00
_cell.angle_gamma   90.00
#
_symmetry.space_group_name_H-M   'P 1'
#
loop_
_entity.id
_entity.type
_entity.pdbx_description
1 polymer ?
#
loop_
_entity_poly.entity_id
_entity_poly.type
_entity_poly.pdbx_seq_one_letter_code
_entity_poly.pdbx_strand_id
1 'polypeptide(L)' 'YSFVSEQQEFLNSLSAEERVTEVGLNFDRADIIVHALPIYQKAMLWSGCDHIYVPKIGVSDGLVRDLYHRDYKAQVEL' A
#
# COMPACT_ATOMS: atom_id res chain seq x y z
N TYR A 1 -9.43 2.29 -12.29
CA TYR A 1 -10.49 1.80 -11.37
C TYR A 1 -10.68 0.28 -11.43
N SER A 2 -10.90 -0.31 -12.62
CA SER A 2 -11.23 -1.75 -12.79
C SER A 2 -10.29 -2.72 -12.08
N PHE A 3 -8.97 -2.49 -12.16
CA PHE A 3 -7.97 -3.37 -11.55
C PHE A 3 -8.22 -3.63 -10.05
N VAL A 4 -8.43 -2.58 -9.25
CA VAL A 4 -8.62 -2.74 -7.79
C VAL A 4 -9.92 -3.48 -7.48
N SER A 5 -10.96 -3.28 -8.28
CA SER A 5 -12.23 -4.01 -8.16
C SER A 5 -12.09 -5.49 -8.50
N GLU A 6 -11.42 -5.82 -9.61
CA GLU A 6 -11.14 -7.20 -10.01
C GLU A 6 -10.31 -7.94 -8.94
N GLN A 7 -9.29 -7.27 -8.38
CA GLN A 7 -8.49 -7.85 -7.30
C GLN A 7 -9.32 -8.09 -6.03
N GLN A 8 -10.25 -7.19 -5.71
CA GLN A 8 -11.13 -7.38 -4.55
C GLN A 8 -12.07 -8.57 -4.73
N GLU A 9 -12.68 -8.71 -5.90
CA GLU A 9 -13.55 -9.86 -6.21
C GLU A 9 -12.77 -11.18 -6.16
N PHE A 10 -11.59 -11.22 -6.77
CA PHE A 10 -10.70 -12.36 -6.72
C PHE A 10 -10.33 -12.74 -5.28
N LEU A 11 -9.84 -11.78 -4.48
CA LEU A 11 -9.44 -12.05 -3.09
C LEU A 11 -10.62 -12.42 -2.18
N ASN A 12 -11.82 -11.90 -2.44
CA ASN A 12 -13.03 -12.28 -1.71
C ASN A 12 -13.50 -13.69 -2.03
N SER A 13 -13.17 -14.24 -3.21
CA SER A 13 -13.49 -15.63 -3.55
C SER A 13 -12.59 -16.65 -2.83
N LEU A 14 -11.50 -16.20 -2.22
CA LEU A 14 -10.55 -17.02 -1.47
C LEU A 14 -10.78 -16.88 0.05
N SER A 15 -10.59 -17.98 0.76
CA SER A 15 -10.41 -17.99 2.22
C SER A 15 -9.10 -17.31 2.63
N ALA A 16 -8.96 -16.99 3.93
CA ALA A 16 -7.74 -16.38 4.44
C ALA A 16 -6.52 -17.32 4.24
N GLU A 17 -6.72 -18.62 4.41
CA GLU A 17 -5.71 -19.65 4.17
C GLU A 17 -5.30 -19.71 2.69
N GLU A 18 -6.27 -19.73 1.77
CA GLU A 18 -6.00 -19.75 0.33
C GLU A 18 -5.27 -18.47 -0.14
N ARG A 19 -5.58 -17.32 0.44
CA ARG A 19 -4.83 -16.08 0.20
C ARG A 19 -3.35 -16.21 0.59
N VAL A 20 -3.03 -16.98 1.62
CA VAL A 20 -1.64 -17.25 2.01
C VAL A 20 -1.01 -18.28 1.06
N THR A 21 -1.68 -19.39 0.80
CA THR A 21 -1.08 -20.52 0.07
C THR A 21 -1.04 -20.32 -1.43
N GLU A 22 -2.07 -19.72 -2.03
CA GLU A 22 -2.17 -19.53 -3.49
C GLU A 22 -1.60 -18.19 -3.95
N VAL A 23 -1.82 -17.12 -3.19
CA VAL A 23 -1.38 -15.75 -3.54
C VAL A 23 -0.05 -15.38 -2.85
N GLY A 24 0.39 -16.15 -1.85
CA GLY A 24 1.63 -15.87 -1.13
C GLY A 24 1.52 -14.66 -0.21
N LEU A 25 0.31 -14.27 0.20
CA LEU A 25 0.15 -13.18 1.16
C LEU A 25 0.72 -13.58 2.51
N ASN A 26 1.33 -12.62 3.20
CA ASN A 26 1.66 -12.79 4.60
C ASN A 26 0.38 -13.05 5.40
N PHE A 27 0.43 -13.97 6.38
CA PHE A 27 -0.73 -14.39 7.18
C PHE A 27 -1.50 -13.21 7.77
N ASP A 28 -0.82 -12.29 8.45
CA ASP A 28 -1.45 -11.12 9.08
C ASP A 28 -2.12 -10.20 8.04
N ARG A 29 -1.60 -10.19 6.80
CA ARG A 29 -2.16 -9.40 5.69
C ARG A 29 -3.34 -10.11 5.01
N ALA A 30 -3.30 -11.43 4.90
CA ALA A 30 -4.35 -12.21 4.25
C ALA A 30 -5.71 -12.05 4.95
N ASP A 31 -5.68 -11.88 6.27
CA ASP A 31 -6.87 -11.64 7.09
C ASP A 31 -7.49 -10.25 6.82
N ILE A 32 -6.66 -9.21 6.70
CA ILE A 32 -7.12 -7.82 6.61
C ILE A 32 -7.27 -7.26 5.19
N ILE A 33 -6.65 -7.87 4.17
CA ILE A 33 -6.52 -7.25 2.84
C ILE A 33 -7.88 -6.94 2.19
N VAL A 34 -8.87 -7.81 2.37
CA VAL A 34 -10.22 -7.62 1.81
C VAL A 34 -10.97 -6.44 2.42
N HIS A 35 -10.65 -6.10 3.68
CA HIS A 35 -11.19 -4.92 4.35
C HIS A 35 -10.46 -3.63 3.92
N ALA A 36 -9.20 -3.73 3.51
CA ALA A 36 -8.39 -2.59 3.07
C ALA A 36 -8.74 -2.13 1.64
N LEU A 37 -9.05 -3.05 0.71
CA LEU A 37 -9.32 -2.72 -0.69
C LEU A 37 -10.46 -1.69 -0.92
N PRO A 38 -11.59 -1.74 -0.18
CA PRO A 38 -12.61 -0.69 -0.23
C PRO A 38 -12.08 0.72 0.04
N ILE A 39 -11.08 0.86 0.93
CA ILE A 39 -10.49 2.17 1.26
C ILE A 39 -9.80 2.76 0.04
N TYR A 40 -9.04 1.93 -0.69
CA TYR A 40 -8.39 2.33 -1.94
C TYR A 40 -9.40 2.69 -3.01
N GLN A 41 -10.47 1.90 -3.19
CA GLN A 41 -11.53 2.23 -4.16
C GLN A 41 -12.20 3.56 -3.87
N LYS A 42 -12.50 3.86 -2.59
CA LYS A 42 -13.08 5.15 -2.19
C LYS A 42 -12.12 6.30 -2.43
N ALA A 43 -10.84 6.14 -2.11
CA ALA A 43 -9.82 7.14 -2.39
C ALA A 43 -9.69 7.44 -3.89
N MET A 44 -9.71 6.41 -4.75
CA MET A 44 -9.70 6.58 -6.21
C MET A 44 -10.96 7.31 -6.69
N LEU A 45 -12.13 6.89 -6.21
CA LEU A 45 -13.41 7.50 -6.58
C LEU A 45 -13.45 8.99 -6.22
N TRP A 46 -13.03 9.35 -5.01
CA TRP A 46 -13.08 10.74 -4.54
C TRP A 46 -12.03 11.64 -5.18
N SER A 47 -10.87 11.09 -5.53
CA SER A 47 -9.83 11.84 -6.25
C SER A 47 -10.08 11.93 -7.75
N GLY A 48 -10.98 11.10 -8.30
CA GLY A 48 -11.19 10.98 -9.74
C GLY A 48 -9.97 10.39 -10.47
N CYS A 49 -9.10 9.64 -9.78
CA CYS A 49 -7.90 9.07 -10.38
C CYS A 49 -8.15 7.67 -10.96
N ASP A 50 -7.52 7.40 -12.10
CA ASP A 50 -7.59 6.07 -12.73
C ASP A 50 -6.51 5.12 -12.22
N HIS A 51 -5.40 5.66 -11.72
CA HIS A 51 -4.18 4.95 -11.35
C HIS A 51 -3.66 5.40 -9.97
N ILE A 52 -3.13 4.45 -9.22
CA ILE A 52 -2.37 4.70 -7.98
C ILE A 52 -0.91 4.32 -8.24
N TYR A 53 0.00 5.25 -7.96
CA TYR A 53 1.43 4.95 -7.95
C TYR A 53 1.84 4.45 -6.56
N VAL A 54 2.46 3.26 -6.50
CA VAL A 54 2.95 2.68 -5.25
C VAL A 54 4.46 2.91 -5.14
N PRO A 55 4.92 3.91 -4.37
CA PRO A 55 6.34 4.15 -4.17
C PRO A 55 6.97 3.05 -3.33
N LYS A 56 8.24 2.74 -3.58
CA LYS A 56 9.05 1.83 -2.75
C LYS A 56 9.65 2.53 -1.51
N ILE A 57 9.09 3.66 -1.10
CA ILE A 57 9.49 4.42 0.08
C ILE A 57 8.28 4.63 0.99
N GLY A 58 8.48 4.49 2.28
CA GLY A 58 7.46 4.63 3.31
C GLY A 58 7.62 5.89 4.14
N VAL A 59 6.75 5.99 5.15
CA VAL A 59 6.76 7.10 6.11
C VAL A 59 8.08 7.15 6.89
N SER A 60 8.63 6.00 7.27
CA SER A 60 9.91 5.90 7.96
C SER A 60 11.06 6.51 7.16
N ASP A 61 11.11 6.24 5.85
CA ASP A 61 12.14 6.82 4.97
C ASP A 61 11.99 8.34 4.89
N GLY A 62 10.75 8.84 4.81
CA GLY A 62 10.43 10.26 4.84
C GLY A 62 10.91 10.94 6.13
N LEU A 63 10.64 10.31 7.28
CA LEU A 63 11.05 10.84 8.59
C LEU A 63 12.57 10.87 8.75
N VAL A 64 13.28 9.80 8.39
CA VAL A 64 14.74 9.77 8.46
C VAL A 64 15.35 10.83 7.55
N ARG A 65 14.81 10.98 6.33
CA ARG A 65 15.28 11.99 5.38
C ARG A 65 15.01 13.41 5.88
N ASP A 66 13.86 13.66 6.48
CA ASP A 66 13.52 14.96 7.07
C ASP A 66 14.47 15.34 8.21
N LEU A 67 14.72 14.40 9.14
CA LEU A 67 15.68 14.58 10.24
C LEU A 67 17.09 14.87 9.71
N TYR A 68 17.55 14.10 8.72
CA TYR A 68 18.85 14.34 8.07
C TYR A 68 18.93 15.75 7.46
N HIS A 69 17.88 16.15 6.72
CA HIS A 69 17.84 17.45 6.08
C HIS A 69 17.84 18.62 7.05
N ARG A 70 17.13 18.48 8.17
CA ARG A 70 17.03 19.52 9.19
C ARG A 70 18.33 19.68 9.98
N ASP A 71 18.95 18.57 10.36
CA ASP A 71 19.98 18.59 11.42
C ASP A 71 21.41 18.37 10.88
N TYR A 72 21.59 17.78 9.68
CA TYR A 72 22.91 17.31 9.20
C TYR A 72 23.30 17.73 7.78
N LYS A 73 22.35 18.00 6.87
CA LYS A 73 22.65 18.22 5.44
C LYS A 73 23.73 19.27 5.17
N ALA A 74 23.64 20.44 5.80
CA ALA A 74 24.59 21.54 5.61
C ALA A 74 25.99 21.23 6.19
N GLN A 75 26.10 20.29 7.12
CA GLN A 75 27.38 19.89 7.75
C GLN A 75 28.09 18.79 6.96
N VAL A 76 27.33 17.96 6.25
CA VAL A 76 27.84 16.74 5.58
C VAL A 76 28.10 16.97 4.09
N GLU A 77 27.39 17.89 3.44
CA GLU A 77 27.46 18.12 1.98
C GLU A 77 28.33 19.33 1.57
N LEU A 78 29.23 19.80 2.46
CA LEU A 78 30.32 20.74 2.13
C LEU A 78 31.50 20.02 1.46
#